data_AF-A0A8S1HH31-F1
#
_entry.id   AF-A0A8S1HH31-F1
#
_cell.length_a   1.000
_cell.length_b   1.000
_cell.length_c   1.000
_cell.angle_alpha   90.00
_cell.angle_beta   90.00
_cell.angle_gamma   90.00
#
_symmetry.space_group_name_H-M   'P 1'
#
loop_
_entity.id
_entity.type
_entity.pdbx_description
1 polymer ?
#
loop_
_entity_poly.entity_id
_entity_poly.type
_entity_poly.pdbx_seq_one_letter_code
_entity_poly.pdbx_strand_id
1 'polypeptide(L)'
;MNRTRSRRLQLVAPPFATPPGARPEPTGLNASCNQRRSEKMRKFEHFSQRRADLSVLGYDCAHFSERGLSLLHLAMWNALVTRAPSRLAQYRPSTDPILCPDPKCPFLRTAANSDLCVFAPLDESYISMMSHVIVIVVLVITIILACLILFCVCNSRRVSHVSKTPAKAFGASFSSIKFIDEDVI
;
A
#
# COMPACT_ATOMS: atom_id res chain seq x y z
N MET A 1 -28.83 -37.71 -30.94
CA MET A 1 -28.34 -36.64 -31.84
C MET A 1 -29.39 -35.54 -31.92
N ASN A 2 -29.20 -34.37 -31.31
CA ASN A 2 -29.20 -33.07 -32.02
C ASN A 2 -29.10 -31.85 -31.08
N ARG A 3 -27.91 -31.24 -31.15
CA ARG A 3 -27.54 -29.82 -30.99
C ARG A 3 -28.44 -28.89 -30.18
N THR A 4 -27.93 -28.58 -28.99
CA THR A 4 -28.14 -27.33 -28.25
C THR A 4 -27.79 -26.11 -29.11
N ARG A 5 -28.77 -25.22 -29.33
CA ARG A 5 -28.62 -23.98 -30.09
C ARG A 5 -28.05 -22.89 -29.18
N SER A 6 -26.73 -22.76 -29.16
CA SER A 6 -25.99 -21.67 -28.52
C SER A 6 -26.43 -20.32 -29.10
N ARG A 7 -27.09 -19.47 -28.29
CA ARG A 7 -27.38 -18.08 -28.65
C ARG A 7 -26.07 -17.29 -28.55
N ARG A 8 -25.44 -17.08 -29.70
CA ARG A 8 -24.31 -16.17 -29.87
C ARG A 8 -24.84 -14.74 -29.63
N LEU A 9 -24.45 -14.12 -28.51
CA LEU A 9 -24.60 -12.68 -28.29
C LEU A 9 -23.88 -11.95 -29.44
N GLN A 10 -24.63 -11.33 -30.33
CA GLN A 10 -24.07 -10.36 -31.26
C GLN A 10 -23.75 -9.10 -30.44
N LEU A 11 -22.47 -8.84 -30.22
CA LEU A 11 -22.00 -7.52 -29.82
C LEU A 11 -22.40 -6.54 -30.94
N VAL A 12 -23.38 -5.68 -30.65
CA VAL A 12 -23.64 -4.50 -31.45
C VAL A 12 -22.46 -3.56 -31.24
N ALA A 13 -21.66 -3.35 -32.29
CA ALA A 13 -20.58 -2.38 -32.27
C ALA A 13 -21.15 -0.96 -32.06
N PRO A 14 -20.50 -0.09 -31.26
CA PRO A 14 -20.93 1.29 -31.13
C PRO A 14 -20.79 2.03 -32.48
N PRO A 15 -21.71 2.94 -32.83
CA PRO A 15 -21.76 3.57 -34.16
C PRO A 15 -20.67 4.62 -34.42
N PHE A 16 -19.59 4.66 -33.64
CA PHE A 16 -18.55 5.71 -33.70
C PHE A 16 -17.14 5.14 -33.71
N ALA A 17 -16.86 4.19 -34.59
CA ALA A 17 -15.49 3.91 -34.99
C ALA A 17 -15.13 4.83 -36.18
N THR A 18 -14.64 6.04 -35.88
CA THR A 18 -13.97 6.86 -36.90
C THR A 18 -12.60 6.25 -37.21
N PRO A 19 -12.19 6.18 -38.49
CA PRO A 19 -10.90 5.62 -38.86
C PRO A 19 -9.74 6.51 -38.36
N PRO A 20 -8.57 5.91 -38.03
CA PRO A 20 -7.43 6.64 -37.50
C PRO A 20 -6.81 7.49 -38.62
N GLY A 21 -6.98 8.80 -38.54
CA GLY A 21 -6.38 9.75 -39.49
C GLY A 21 -7.32 10.84 -40.01
N ALA A 22 -8.63 10.77 -39.74
CA ALA A 22 -9.54 11.84 -40.10
C ALA A 22 -9.46 13.00 -39.09
N ARG A 23 -8.89 14.13 -39.52
CA ARG A 23 -8.96 15.41 -38.80
C ARG A 23 -10.45 15.80 -38.74
N PRO A 24 -11.05 16.05 -37.55
CA PRO A 24 -12.47 16.35 -37.49
C PRO A 24 -12.74 17.67 -38.23
N GLU A 25 -13.64 17.62 -39.20
CA GLU A 25 -14.24 18.79 -39.81
C GLU A 25 -14.79 19.71 -38.70
N PRO A 26 -14.69 21.04 -38.85
CA PRO A 26 -15.20 21.97 -37.86
C PRO A 26 -16.72 21.81 -37.71
N THR A 27 -17.15 21.10 -36.67
CA THR A 27 -18.56 20.99 -36.29
C THR A 27 -19.14 22.38 -36.04
N GLY A 28 -20.34 22.67 -36.56
CA GLY A 28 -20.95 24.01 -36.57
C GLY A 28 -21.03 24.75 -35.22
N LEU A 29 -20.81 24.07 -34.09
CA LEU A 29 -20.60 24.69 -32.77
C LEU A 29 -19.37 25.60 -32.73
N ASN A 30 -18.26 25.21 -33.36
CA ASN A 30 -17.05 26.03 -33.33
C ASN A 30 -17.19 27.31 -34.17
N ALA A 31 -18.01 27.29 -35.22
CA ALA A 31 -18.36 28.46 -36.01
C ALA A 31 -19.23 29.43 -35.19
N SER A 32 -20.24 28.92 -34.49
CA SER A 32 -21.15 29.73 -33.64
C SER A 32 -20.42 30.49 -32.52
N CYS A 33 -19.52 29.82 -31.78
CA CYS A 33 -18.77 30.49 -30.72
C CYS A 33 -17.67 31.43 -31.25
N ASN A 34 -17.04 31.10 -32.38
CA ASN A 34 -16.11 32.03 -33.04
C ASN A 34 -16.84 33.28 -33.58
N GLN A 35 -18.04 33.13 -34.13
CA GLN A 35 -18.88 34.22 -34.64
C GLN A 35 -19.26 35.19 -33.51
N ARG A 36 -19.77 34.66 -32.38
CA ARG A 36 -20.16 35.47 -31.22
C ARG A 36 -18.98 36.20 -30.56
N ARG A 37 -17.77 35.62 -30.65
CA ARG A 37 -16.51 36.27 -30.25
C ARG A 37 -16.12 37.41 -31.21
N SER A 38 -16.32 37.22 -32.52
CA SER A 38 -15.99 38.22 -33.54
C SER A 38 -16.86 39.48 -33.49
N GLU A 39 -18.14 39.36 -33.11
CA GLU A 39 -19.02 40.52 -32.93
C GLU A 39 -18.59 41.40 -31.75
N LYS A 40 -18.01 40.79 -30.70
CA LYS A 40 -17.56 41.50 -29.49
C LYS A 40 -16.10 41.95 -29.54
N MET A 41 -15.29 41.44 -30.48
CA MET A 41 -13.85 41.72 -30.61
C MET A 41 -13.45 42.60 -31.81
N ARG A 42 -14.38 43.29 -32.48
CA ARG A 42 -14.02 44.29 -33.53
C ARG A 42 -13.34 45.57 -33.01
N LYS A 43 -12.94 45.64 -31.73
CA LYS A 43 -12.24 46.82 -31.17
C LYS A 43 -10.86 46.57 -30.58
N PHE A 44 -10.41 45.33 -30.40
CA PHE A 44 -9.09 45.06 -29.82
C PHE A 44 -8.48 43.78 -30.40
N GLU A 45 -7.97 43.86 -31.62
CA GLU A 45 -6.98 42.89 -32.11
C GLU A 45 -5.63 43.18 -31.46
N HIS A 46 -5.37 42.60 -30.29
CA HIS A 46 -4.01 42.27 -29.88
C HIS A 46 -3.98 41.30 -28.69
N PHE A 47 -4.40 40.06 -28.86
CA PHE A 47 -3.96 39.01 -27.94
C PHE A 47 -3.90 37.62 -28.56
N SER A 48 -2.66 37.26 -28.94
CA SER A 48 -2.06 35.93 -28.82
C SER A 48 -2.85 34.73 -29.33
N GLN A 49 -2.41 34.28 -30.49
CA GLN A 49 -2.85 33.13 -31.25
C GLN A 49 -2.39 31.81 -30.61
N ARG A 50 -3.10 31.38 -29.56
CA ARG A 50 -3.47 29.98 -29.43
C ARG A 50 -4.98 29.92 -29.61
N ARG A 51 -5.42 29.39 -30.76
CA ARG A 51 -6.83 29.18 -31.07
C ARG A 51 -7.40 28.31 -29.96
N ALA A 52 -8.08 28.92 -28.99
CA ALA A 52 -8.70 28.19 -27.89
C ALA A 52 -9.69 27.20 -28.50
N ASP A 53 -9.60 25.93 -28.11
CA ASP A 53 -10.51 24.90 -28.62
C ASP A 53 -11.91 25.13 -28.03
N LEU A 54 -12.81 25.68 -28.85
CA LEU A 54 -14.17 26.02 -28.45
C LEU A 54 -15.08 24.79 -28.40
N SER A 55 -14.63 23.61 -28.84
CA SER A 55 -15.42 22.37 -28.76
C SER A 55 -15.69 21.92 -27.31
N VAL A 56 -14.95 22.48 -26.36
CA VAL A 56 -15.11 22.30 -24.90
C VAL A 56 -16.36 23.02 -24.38
N LEU A 57 -16.89 24.00 -25.11
CA LEU A 57 -18.08 24.76 -24.75
C LEU A 57 -19.31 24.22 -25.48
N GLY A 58 -20.47 24.33 -24.83
CA GLY A 58 -21.76 23.99 -25.40
C GLY A 58 -22.24 24.99 -26.46
N TYR A 59 -23.44 24.76 -26.98
CA TYR A 59 -24.03 25.60 -28.03
C TYR A 59 -24.17 27.09 -27.65
N ASP A 60 -24.34 27.36 -26.36
CA ASP A 60 -24.48 28.72 -25.81
C ASP A 60 -23.16 29.42 -25.50
N CYS A 61 -22.02 28.73 -25.70
CA CYS A 61 -20.67 29.24 -25.44
C CYS A 61 -20.42 29.65 -23.98
N ALA A 62 -21.26 29.20 -23.05
CA ALA A 62 -21.18 29.52 -21.63
C ALA A 62 -21.08 28.26 -20.77
N HIS A 63 -21.87 27.23 -21.06
CA HIS A 63 -21.80 25.97 -20.36
C HIS A 63 -20.77 25.03 -21.00
N PHE A 64 -20.27 24.07 -20.23
CA PHE A 64 -19.42 23.01 -20.78
C PHE A 64 -20.24 22.12 -21.73
N SER A 65 -19.62 21.72 -22.84
CA SER A 65 -20.15 20.60 -23.64
C SER A 65 -19.91 19.28 -22.91
N GLU A 66 -20.51 18.18 -23.38
CA GLU A 66 -20.22 16.84 -22.87
C GLU A 66 -18.72 16.53 -22.91
N ARG A 67 -18.06 16.92 -24.01
CA ARG A 67 -16.61 16.84 -24.17
C ARG A 67 -15.89 17.69 -23.13
N GLY A 68 -16.30 18.94 -22.94
CA GLY A 68 -15.65 19.83 -21.97
C GLY A 68 -15.79 19.38 -20.53
N LEU A 69 -16.95 18.83 -20.16
CA LEU A 69 -17.18 18.27 -18.83
C LEU A 69 -16.33 17.03 -18.58
N SER A 70 -16.17 16.17 -19.60
CA SER A 70 -15.29 14.99 -19.51
C SER A 70 -13.83 15.37 -19.28
N LEU A 71 -13.33 16.40 -19.97
CA LEU A 71 -11.96 16.92 -19.78
C LEU A 71 -11.79 17.59 -18.42
N LEU A 72 -12.81 18.31 -17.93
CA LEU A 72 -12.80 18.89 -16.59
C LEU A 72 -12.71 17.81 -15.50
N HIS A 73 -13.53 16.76 -15.62
CA HIS A 73 -13.50 15.63 -14.70
C HIS A 73 -12.14 14.92 -14.72
N LEU A 74 -11.55 14.74 -15.90
CA LEU A 74 -10.23 14.12 -16.07
C LEU A 74 -9.12 14.97 -15.42
N ALA A 75 -9.13 16.28 -15.65
CA ALA A 75 -8.20 17.20 -15.03
C ALA A 75 -8.35 17.23 -13.50
N MET A 76 -9.59 17.19 -12.99
CA MET A 76 -9.87 17.12 -11.57
C MET A 76 -9.35 15.82 -10.94
N TRP A 77 -9.60 14.68 -11.60
CA TRP A 77 -9.06 13.40 -11.18
C TRP A 77 -7.53 13.43 -11.07
N ASN A 78 -6.87 13.90 -12.14
CA ASN A 78 -5.42 14.04 -12.17
C ASN A 78 -4.92 14.96 -11.05
N ALA A 79 -5.61 16.05 -10.75
CA ALA A 79 -5.27 16.95 -9.65
C ALA A 79 -5.42 16.29 -8.26
N LEU A 80 -6.42 15.42 -8.07
CA LEU A 80 -6.65 14.68 -6.82
C LEU A 80 -5.59 13.62 -6.56
N VAL A 81 -5.01 13.00 -7.59
CA VAL A 81 -3.95 12.00 -7.42
C VAL A 81 -2.54 12.61 -7.45
N THR A 82 -2.39 13.82 -7.98
CA THR A 82 -1.10 14.54 -8.03
C THR A 82 -0.74 15.18 -6.68
N ARG A 83 0.56 15.17 -6.34
CA ARG A 83 1.09 15.80 -5.13
C ARG A 83 0.88 17.32 -5.17
N ALA A 84 0.69 17.96 -4.02
CA ALA A 84 0.42 19.40 -3.92
C ALA A 84 1.43 20.30 -4.68
N PRO A 85 2.77 20.10 -4.60
CA PRO A 85 3.72 20.95 -5.32
C PRO A 85 3.65 20.80 -6.85
N SER A 86 3.16 19.66 -7.36
CA SER A 86 3.01 19.42 -8.81
C SER A 86 1.57 19.58 -9.30
N ARG A 87 0.65 20.02 -8.44
CA ARG A 87 -0.75 20.25 -8.80
C ARG A 87 -0.89 21.53 -9.61
N LEU A 88 -1.59 21.44 -10.75
CA LEU A 88 -1.96 22.62 -11.52
C LEU A 88 -3.04 23.42 -10.77
N ALA A 89 -2.81 24.72 -10.59
CA ALA A 89 -3.78 25.63 -9.96
C ALA A 89 -4.88 26.11 -10.92
N GLN A 90 -4.68 25.94 -12.22
CA GLN A 90 -5.56 26.44 -13.27
C GLN A 90 -5.97 25.29 -14.17
N TYR A 91 -7.28 25.21 -14.46
CA TYR A 91 -7.79 24.29 -15.46
C TYR A 91 -7.39 24.78 -16.86
N ARG A 92 -6.75 23.89 -17.63
CA ARG A 92 -6.60 24.04 -19.08
C ARG A 92 -7.19 22.79 -19.72
N PRO A 93 -8.04 22.93 -20.76
CA PRO A 93 -8.51 21.78 -21.50
C PRO A 93 -7.32 21.10 -22.19
N SER A 94 -6.92 19.95 -21.68
CA SER A 94 -5.87 19.10 -22.23
C SER A 94 -6.37 17.68 -22.32
N THR A 95 -5.95 16.96 -23.36
CA THR A 95 -6.24 15.53 -23.53
C THR A 95 -5.15 14.70 -22.86
N ASP A 96 -4.81 15.03 -21.61
CA ASP A 96 -3.80 14.31 -20.85
C ASP A 96 -4.35 12.93 -20.45
N PRO A 97 -3.50 11.89 -20.39
CA PRO A 97 -3.93 10.58 -19.93
C PRO A 97 -4.39 10.63 -18.48
N ILE A 98 -5.29 9.71 -18.12
CA ILE A 98 -5.72 9.54 -16.73
C ILE A 98 -4.56 9.00 -15.88
N LEU A 99 -4.30 9.63 -14.74
CA LEU A 99 -3.28 9.20 -13.81
C LEU A 99 -3.84 8.13 -12.87
N CYS A 100 -3.05 7.08 -12.65
CA CYS A 100 -3.38 6.03 -11.70
C CYS A 100 -2.99 6.45 -10.27
N PRO A 101 -3.75 6.04 -9.24
CA PRO A 101 -3.35 6.20 -7.85
C PRO A 101 -2.01 5.48 -7.56
N ASP A 102 -1.21 6.06 -6.67
CA ASP A 102 0.04 5.46 -6.22
C ASP A 102 -0.28 4.31 -5.24
N PRO A 103 0.21 3.07 -5.47
CA PRO A 103 -0.06 1.94 -4.55
C PRO A 103 0.44 2.20 -3.12
N LYS A 104 1.41 3.12 -2.94
CA LYS A 104 1.92 3.51 -1.61
C LYS A 104 1.06 4.56 -0.91
N CYS A 105 0.08 5.14 -1.61
CA CYS A 105 -0.81 6.16 -1.06
C CYS A 105 -2.23 5.93 -1.59
N PRO A 106 -3.01 5.02 -0.97
CA PRO A 106 -4.34 4.64 -1.44
C PRO A 106 -5.41 5.73 -1.26
N PHE A 107 -5.05 6.92 -0.77
CA PHE A 107 -5.97 8.02 -0.47
C PHE A 107 -5.87 9.15 -1.50
N LEU A 108 -6.99 9.84 -1.73
CA LEU A 108 -7.01 11.08 -2.52
C LEU A 108 -6.16 12.16 -1.82
N ARG A 109 -5.34 12.88 -2.59
CA ARG A 109 -4.45 13.91 -2.07
C ARG A 109 -5.18 15.24 -1.93
N THR A 110 -5.11 15.82 -0.74
CA THR A 110 -5.49 17.20 -0.42
C THR A 110 -4.23 18.00 -0.07
N ALA A 111 -4.38 19.31 0.16
CA ALA A 111 -3.27 20.15 0.58
C ALA A 111 -2.66 19.71 1.93
N ALA A 112 -3.43 19.05 2.79
CA ALA A 112 -2.97 18.64 4.14
C ALA A 112 -2.31 17.25 4.17
N ASN A 113 -2.66 16.36 3.24
CA ASN A 113 -2.17 14.97 3.23
C ASN A 113 -1.35 14.61 1.99
N SER A 114 -1.01 15.57 1.11
CA SER A 114 -0.18 15.29 -0.08
C SER A 114 1.21 14.76 0.27
N ASP A 115 1.72 15.17 1.43
CA ASP A 115 3.08 14.92 1.89
C ASP A 115 3.12 13.76 2.92
N LEU A 116 1.99 13.45 3.54
CA LEU A 116 1.83 12.29 4.44
C LEU A 116 1.48 11.03 3.64
N CYS A 117 2.49 10.48 2.98
CA CYS A 117 2.43 9.14 2.39
C CYS A 117 3.20 8.16 3.28
N VAL A 118 2.63 7.81 4.44
CA VAL A 118 3.22 6.88 5.42
C VAL A 118 2.54 5.50 5.39
N PHE A 119 1.60 5.26 4.46
CA PHE A 119 0.87 4.01 4.39
C PHE A 119 1.17 3.26 3.09
N ALA A 120 2.40 2.78 2.97
CA ALA A 120 2.50 1.41 2.48
C ALA A 120 1.76 0.53 3.51
N PRO A 121 0.98 -0.50 3.11
CA PRO A 121 0.84 -1.62 4.02
C PRO A 121 2.28 -1.99 4.36
N LEU A 122 2.66 -1.95 5.64
CA LEU A 122 3.88 -2.63 6.08
C LEU A 122 3.83 -3.97 5.35
N ASP A 123 4.75 -4.18 4.41
CA ASP A 123 4.63 -5.24 3.41
C ASP A 123 4.07 -6.49 4.07
N GLU A 124 3.18 -7.24 3.43
CA GLU A 124 2.67 -8.53 3.97
C GLU A 124 3.81 -9.41 4.54
N SER A 125 5.04 -9.23 4.02
CA SER A 125 6.30 -9.77 4.55
C SER A 125 6.69 -9.29 5.96
N TYR A 126 6.56 -7.99 6.29
CA TYR A 126 6.87 -7.44 7.61
C TYR A 126 5.87 -7.89 8.68
N ILE A 127 4.57 -7.95 8.35
CA ILE A 127 3.54 -8.47 9.28
C ILE A 127 3.76 -9.97 9.53
N SER A 128 4.09 -10.73 8.48
CA SER A 128 4.44 -12.15 8.61
C SER A 128 5.70 -12.35 9.45
N MET A 129 6.78 -11.59 9.19
CA MET A 129 8.02 -11.70 9.98
C MET A 129 7.80 -11.31 11.45
N MET A 130 7.01 -10.26 11.74
CA MET A 130 6.67 -9.90 13.11
C MET A 130 5.87 -10.99 13.82
N SER A 131 4.92 -11.64 13.13
CA SER A 131 4.14 -12.73 13.73
C SER A 131 5.01 -13.94 14.11
N HIS A 132 5.96 -14.33 13.26
CA HIS A 132 6.88 -15.42 13.56
C HIS A 132 7.84 -15.07 14.70
N VAL A 133 8.34 -13.83 14.75
CA VAL A 133 9.22 -13.35 15.82
C VAL A 133 8.49 -13.37 17.17
N ILE A 134 7.22 -12.92 17.22
CA ILE A 134 6.42 -12.95 18.46
C ILE A 134 6.25 -14.39 18.96
N VAL A 135 5.92 -15.33 18.08
CA VAL A 135 5.76 -16.75 18.45
C VAL A 135 7.07 -17.34 18.98
N ILE A 136 8.20 -17.04 18.33
CA ILE A 136 9.53 -17.51 18.77
C ILE A 136 9.87 -16.95 20.16
N VAL A 137 9.63 -15.65 20.39
CA VAL A 137 9.92 -15.01 21.69
C VAL A 137 9.08 -15.63 22.81
N VAL A 138 7.78 -15.84 22.57
CA VAL A 138 6.90 -16.50 23.56
C VAL A 138 7.38 -17.93 23.83
N LEU A 139 7.71 -18.70 22.80
CA LEU A 139 8.21 -20.07 22.95
C LEU A 139 9.49 -20.11 23.78
N VAL A 140 10.45 -19.23 23.49
CA VAL A 140 11.71 -19.14 24.25
C VAL A 140 11.45 -18.79 25.73
N ILE A 141 10.57 -17.83 26.01
CA ILE A 141 10.21 -17.47 27.40
C ILE A 141 9.60 -18.66 28.12
N THR A 142 8.67 -19.39 27.49
CA THR A 142 8.03 -20.56 28.12
C THR A 142 9.03 -21.67 28.44
N ILE A 143 10.00 -21.93 27.54
CA ILE A 143 11.06 -22.91 27.77
C ILE A 143 11.97 -22.48 28.92
N ILE A 144 12.36 -21.20 28.98
CA ILE A 144 13.19 -20.67 30.05
C ILE A 144 12.48 -20.84 31.40
N LEU A 145 11.20 -20.46 31.48
CA LEU A 145 10.42 -20.62 32.71
C LEU A 145 10.30 -22.09 33.13
N ALA A 146 10.06 -23.00 32.19
CA ALA A 146 10.01 -24.44 32.48
C ALA A 146 11.35 -24.97 32.99
N CYS A 147 12.47 -24.56 32.38
CA CYS A 147 13.81 -24.93 32.82
C CYS A 147 14.12 -24.41 34.23
N LEU A 148 13.73 -23.17 34.55
CA LEU A 148 13.88 -22.60 35.89
C LEU A 148 13.08 -23.37 36.93
N ILE A 149 11.82 -23.72 36.63
CA ILE A 149 10.98 -24.52 37.52
C ILE A 149 11.61 -25.90 37.76
N LEU A 150 12.05 -26.58 36.71
CA LEU A 150 12.72 -27.89 36.82
C LEU A 150 14.02 -27.79 37.62
N PHE A 151 14.83 -26.75 37.40
CA PHE A 151 16.04 -26.52 38.16
C PHE A 151 15.74 -26.31 39.64
N CYS A 152 14.76 -25.48 39.98
CA CYS A 152 14.32 -25.26 41.35
C CYS A 152 13.85 -26.57 42.00
N VAL A 153 12.98 -27.34 41.33
CA VAL A 153 12.48 -28.63 41.85
C VAL A 153 13.62 -29.64 42.03
N CYS A 154 14.53 -29.76 41.06
CA CYS A 154 15.68 -30.65 41.15
C CYS A 154 16.63 -30.27 42.28
N ASN A 155 16.87 -28.97 42.51
CA ASN A 155 17.70 -28.49 43.60
C ASN A 155 17.02 -28.69 44.96
N SER A 156 15.73 -28.38 45.07
CA SER A 156 14.96 -28.66 46.29
C SER A 156 14.93 -30.15 46.62
N ARG A 157 14.82 -31.03 45.60
CA ARG A 157 14.90 -32.49 45.77
C ARG A 157 16.31 -32.95 46.17
N ARG A 158 17.37 -32.38 45.58
CA ARG A 158 18.77 -32.70 45.97
C ARG A 158 19.03 -32.32 47.42
N VAL A 159 18.62 -31.12 47.85
CA VAL A 159 18.75 -30.69 49.25
C VAL A 159 17.97 -31.62 50.18
N SER A 160 16.76 -32.02 49.79
CA SER A 160 15.94 -32.97 50.55
C SER A 160 16.51 -34.40 50.60
N HIS A 161 17.29 -34.81 49.60
CA HIS A 161 17.97 -36.11 49.58
C HIS A 161 19.25 -36.09 50.42
N VAL A 162 20.03 -35.00 50.31
CA VAL A 162 21.21 -34.76 51.16
C VAL A 162 20.83 -34.68 52.64
N SER A 163 19.69 -34.08 52.98
CA SER A 163 19.19 -34.09 54.36
C SER A 163 18.74 -35.47 54.85
N LYS A 164 18.52 -36.44 53.94
CA LYS A 164 18.10 -37.82 54.24
C LYS A 164 19.23 -38.84 54.17
N THR A 165 20.40 -38.51 53.63
CA THR A 165 21.58 -39.36 53.79
C THR A 165 22.07 -39.26 55.23
N PRO A 166 22.16 -40.35 56.00
CA PRO A 166 22.74 -40.31 57.33
C PRO A 166 24.19 -39.84 57.19
N ALA A 167 24.57 -38.79 57.93
CA ALA A 167 25.94 -38.35 58.00
C ALA A 167 26.81 -39.59 58.32
N LYS A 168 27.74 -39.94 57.43
CA LYS A 168 28.79 -40.91 57.75
C LYS A 168 29.52 -40.34 58.97
N ALA A 169 29.41 -41.04 60.10
CA ALA A 169 30.12 -40.66 61.32
C ALA A 169 31.61 -40.50 61.00
N PHE A 170 32.18 -39.35 61.38
CA PHE A 170 33.61 -39.11 61.38
C PHE A 170 34.28 -40.20 62.23
N GLY A 171 34.89 -41.20 61.59
CA GLY A 171 35.54 -42.31 62.31
C GLY A 171 35.63 -43.63 61.56
N ALA A 172 34.81 -43.86 60.52
CA ALA A 172 34.78 -45.16 59.81
C ALA A 172 36.01 -45.47 58.92
N SER A 173 36.97 -44.57 58.78
CA SER A 173 38.18 -44.78 57.96
C SER A 173 39.43 -45.18 58.75
N PHE A 174 39.35 -45.37 60.08
CA PHE A 174 40.52 -45.72 60.88
C PHE A 174 40.89 -47.21 60.92
N SER A 175 40.12 -48.10 60.26
CA SER A 175 40.43 -49.55 60.24
C SER A 175 41.62 -49.97 59.37
N SER A 176 42.40 -49.04 58.81
CA SER A 176 43.59 -49.35 57.98
C SER A 176 44.93 -48.90 58.58
N ILE A 177 44.95 -48.36 59.81
CA ILE A 177 46.22 -48.11 60.49
C ILE A 177 46.77 -49.45 60.98
N LYS A 178 47.66 -50.00 60.17
CA LYS A 178 48.40 -51.23 60.37
C LYS A 178 49.36 -50.99 61.54
N PHE A 179 49.04 -51.57 62.70
CA PHE A 179 49.96 -51.63 63.83
C PHE A 179 51.21 -52.39 63.36
N ILE A 180 52.35 -51.72 63.44
CA ILE A 180 53.66 -52.34 63.30
C ILE A 180 53.90 -53.00 64.65
N ASP A 181 53.85 -54.34 64.66
CA ASP A 181 54.23 -55.15 65.80
C ASP A 181 55.71 -54.91 66.10
N GLU A 182 55.94 -54.71 67.39
CA GLU A 182 57.12 -55.01 68.18
C GLU A 182 58.02 -56.11 67.57
N ASP A 183 59.30 -55.81 67.34
CA ASP A 183 60.36 -56.82 67.38
C ASP A 183 61.38 -56.39 68.44
N VAL A 184 61.27 -57.04 69.61
CA VAL A 184 62.31 -57.11 70.64
C VAL A 184 63.39 -58.07 70.14
N ILE A 185 64.65 -57.61 70.09
CA ILE A 185 65.91 -58.32 70.42
C ILE A 185 66.98 -57.27 70.75
#